data_AF-A0A7W3TPC6-F1
#
_entry.id   AF-A0A7W3TPC6-F1
#
_cell.length_a   1.000
_cell.length_b   1.000
_cell.length_c   1.000
_cell.angle_alpha   90.00
_cell.angle_beta   90.00
_cell.angle_gamma   90.00
#
_symmetry.space_group_name_H-M   'P 1'
#
loop_
_entity.id
_entity.type
_entity.pdbx_description
1 polymer ?
#
loop_
_entity_poly.entity_id
_entity_poly.type
_entity_poly.pdbx_seq_one_letter_code
_entity_poly.pdbx_strand_id
1 'polypeptide(L)'
;MHRMYKQALLLAAIGAFAIPGLAAETYKVTAEIRHADTVVDTPTLVVRDGVTGQVSINGESGYRLQVTVTSPEEGELDVAAKVDTHKGSVSTSVTTGIGKAMALSTGELGLRITVEPAGS
;
A
#
# COMPACT_ATOMS: atom_id res chain seq x y z
N MET A 1 -47.11 -53.53 6.34
CA MET A 1 -45.75 -52.99 6.54
C MET A 1 -44.99 -53.11 5.23
N HIS A 2 -44.64 -51.99 4.59
CA HIS A 2 -43.34 -51.71 3.93
C HIS A 2 -43.47 -50.41 3.11
N ARG A 3 -42.82 -49.35 3.62
CA ARG A 3 -42.66 -48.04 2.98
C ARG A 3 -41.62 -48.18 1.86
N MET A 4 -41.83 -47.55 0.71
CA MET A 4 -40.71 -47.11 -0.14
C MET A 4 -41.02 -45.72 -0.71
N TYR A 5 -40.29 -44.75 -0.17
CA TYR A 5 -40.23 -43.35 -0.55
C TYR A 5 -39.70 -43.22 -1.98
N LYS A 6 -40.39 -42.46 -2.85
CA LYS A 6 -39.82 -42.01 -4.13
C LYS A 6 -39.24 -40.61 -3.92
N GLN A 7 -37.93 -40.54 -4.14
CA GLN A 7 -37.01 -39.50 -3.72
C GLN A 7 -37.21 -38.20 -4.51
N ALA A 8 -37.04 -37.09 -3.81
CA ALA A 8 -37.02 -35.73 -4.33
C ALA A 8 -35.78 -35.50 -5.21
N LEU A 9 -35.99 -34.94 -6.41
CA LEU A 9 -34.92 -34.49 -7.29
C LEU A 9 -34.76 -32.97 -7.10
N LEU A 10 -33.87 -32.54 -6.21
CA LEU A 10 -33.42 -31.15 -6.14
C LEU A 10 -32.22 -30.99 -7.09
N LEU A 11 -32.43 -30.33 -8.23
CA LEU A 11 -31.33 -29.84 -9.07
C LEU A 11 -30.69 -28.63 -8.37
N ALA A 12 -29.51 -28.84 -7.77
CA ALA A 12 -28.65 -27.75 -7.32
C ALA A 12 -27.88 -27.18 -8.53
N ALA A 13 -28.33 -26.06 -9.07
CA ALA A 13 -27.58 -25.27 -10.04
C ALA A 13 -26.46 -24.52 -9.30
N ILE A 14 -25.25 -25.10 -9.29
CA ILE A 14 -24.04 -24.42 -8.82
C ILE A 14 -23.63 -23.46 -9.93
N GLY A 15 -24.14 -22.23 -9.87
CA GLY A 15 -23.65 -21.12 -10.68
C GLY A 15 -22.24 -20.73 -10.21
N ALA A 16 -21.23 -21.24 -10.90
CA ALA A 16 -19.85 -20.79 -10.73
C ALA A 16 -19.74 -19.35 -11.25
N PHE A 17 -19.94 -18.37 -10.37
CA PHE A 17 -19.50 -17.00 -10.61
C PHE A 17 -17.97 -17.00 -10.57
N ALA A 18 -17.34 -17.10 -11.75
CA ALA A 18 -15.93 -16.79 -11.90
C ALA A 18 -15.77 -15.27 -11.72
N ILE A 19 -15.33 -14.85 -10.54
CA ILE A 19 -14.87 -13.47 -10.33
C ILE A 19 -13.55 -13.36 -11.10
N PRO A 20 -13.42 -12.50 -12.13
CA PRO A 20 -12.13 -12.24 -12.74
C PRO A 20 -11.22 -11.63 -11.67
N GLY A 21 -10.20 -12.38 -11.27
CA GLY A 21 -9.14 -11.85 -10.42
C GLY A 21 -8.33 -10.85 -11.23
N LEU A 22 -8.66 -9.57 -11.11
CA LEU A 22 -7.77 -8.50 -11.55
C LEU A 22 -6.48 -8.65 -10.73
N ALA A 23 -5.36 -8.89 -11.41
CA ALA A 23 -4.06 -8.88 -10.76
C ALA A 23 -3.84 -7.47 -10.23
N ALA A 24 -3.94 -7.30 -8.91
CA ALA A 24 -3.70 -6.01 -8.29
C ALA A 24 -2.27 -5.57 -8.61
N GLU A 25 -2.12 -4.38 -9.20
CA GLU A 25 -0.82 -3.80 -9.46
C GLU A 25 -0.04 -3.68 -8.15
N THR A 26 1.28 -3.81 -8.24
CA THR A 26 2.17 -3.69 -7.09
C THR A 26 3.20 -2.61 -7.35
N TYR A 27 3.48 -1.82 -6.34
CA TYR A 27 4.42 -0.70 -6.40
C TYR A 27 5.53 -0.86 -5.37
N LYS A 28 6.76 -0.63 -5.79
CA LYS A 28 7.93 -0.50 -4.94
C LYS A 28 8.03 0.97 -4.51
N VAL A 29 7.88 1.21 -3.22
CA VAL A 29 8.01 2.51 -2.58
C VAL A 29 9.37 2.57 -1.90
N THR A 30 10.20 3.53 -2.30
CA THR A 30 11.45 3.85 -1.61
C THR A 30 11.27 5.17 -0.88
N ALA A 31 11.49 5.19 0.43
CA ALA A 31 11.42 6.40 1.23
C ALA A 31 12.78 6.74 1.84
N GLU A 32 13.06 8.03 2.01
CA GLU A 32 14.20 8.57 2.76
C GLU A 32 13.63 9.44 3.88
N ILE A 33 13.86 9.02 5.12
CA ILE A 33 13.41 9.72 6.33
C ILE A 33 14.57 10.55 6.85
N ARG A 34 14.37 11.85 7.06
CA ARG A 34 15.42 12.78 7.51
C ARG A 34 15.03 13.44 8.82
N HIS A 35 16.03 13.76 9.63
CA HIS A 35 15.90 14.62 10.79
C HIS A 35 17.02 15.67 10.80
N ALA A 36 16.66 16.95 10.84
CA ALA A 36 17.60 18.08 10.76
C ALA A 36 18.61 17.90 9.61
N ASP A 37 18.07 17.69 8.40
CA ASP A 37 18.79 17.44 7.14
C ASP A 37 19.64 16.15 7.05
N THR A 38 19.75 15.38 8.13
CA THR A 38 20.46 14.09 8.16
C THR A 38 19.52 12.95 7.83
N VAL A 39 19.94 12.04 6.93
CA VAL A 39 19.18 10.81 6.64
C VAL A 39 19.24 9.87 7.84
N VAL A 40 18.08 9.53 8.38
CA VAL A 40 17.91 8.62 9.52
C VAL A 40 17.76 7.18 9.02
N ASP A 41 16.97 6.96 7.96
CA ASP A 41 16.77 5.64 7.37
C ASP A 41 16.23 5.74 5.93
N THR A 42 16.33 4.64 5.17
CA THR A 42 15.85 4.51 3.79
C THR A 42 15.03 3.23 3.57
N PRO A 43 13.82 3.10 4.15
CA PRO A 43 13.00 1.91 4.00
C PRO A 43 12.48 1.73 2.57
N THR A 44 12.33 0.46 2.17
CA THR A 44 11.67 0.05 0.93
C THR A 44 10.47 -0.83 1.26
N LEU A 45 9.32 -0.55 0.65
CA LEU A 45 8.09 -1.32 0.78
C LEU A 45 7.60 -1.76 -0.59
N VAL A 46 6.94 -2.92 -0.66
CA VAL A 46 6.11 -3.28 -1.80
C VAL A 46 4.66 -3.22 -1.35
N VAL A 47 3.86 -2.39 -2.01
CA VAL A 47 2.45 -2.17 -1.71
C VAL A 47 1.59 -2.59 -2.89
N ARG A 48 0.36 -3.03 -2.62
CA ARG A 48 -0.64 -3.27 -3.67
C ARG A 48 -1.43 -2.00 -3.91
N ASP A 49 -1.91 -1.82 -5.14
CA ASP A 49 -2.81 -0.73 -5.50
C ASP A 49 -4.01 -0.63 -4.53
N GLY A 50 -4.22 0.57 -3.99
CA GLY A 50 -5.27 0.89 -3.02
C GLY A 50 -5.07 0.30 -1.61
N VAL A 51 -3.99 -0.43 -1.35
CA VAL A 51 -3.73 -1.09 -0.06
C VAL A 51 -2.60 -0.38 0.69
N THR A 52 -2.86 0.00 1.95
CA THR A 52 -1.83 0.58 2.82
C THR A 52 -0.76 -0.45 3.18
N GLY A 53 0.48 -0.19 2.74
CA GLY A 53 1.67 -0.82 3.28
C GLY A 53 2.18 -0.11 4.53
N GLN A 54 2.87 -0.86 5.40
CA GLN A 54 3.46 -0.30 6.60
C GLN A 54 4.79 -0.98 6.93
N VAL A 55 5.75 -0.19 7.42
CA VAL A 55 6.94 -0.67 8.11
C VAL A 55 7.07 0.06 9.45
N SER A 56 7.51 -0.65 10.48
CA SER A 56 7.76 -0.10 11.81
C SER A 56 9.13 -0.55 12.30
N ILE A 57 9.96 0.41 12.67
CA ILE A 57 11.27 0.20 13.27
C ILE A 57 11.22 0.74 14.71
N ASN A 58 11.72 -0.06 15.65
CA ASN A 58 11.81 0.33 17.06
C ASN A 58 13.22 0.86 17.39
N GLY A 59 13.37 1.51 18.55
CA GLY A 59 14.65 2.00 19.06
C GLY A 59 14.73 3.52 19.11
N GLU A 60 15.92 4.05 19.39
CA GLU A 60 16.14 5.49 19.55
C GLU A 60 15.79 6.27 18.29
N SER A 61 16.02 5.73 17.10
CA SER A 61 15.59 6.31 15.82
C SER A 61 14.33 5.64 15.25
N GLY A 62 13.51 5.06 16.13
CA GLY A 62 12.31 4.31 15.72
C GLY A 62 11.27 5.18 15.02
N TYR A 63 10.58 4.56 14.06
CA TYR A 63 9.53 5.18 13.27
C TYR A 63 8.48 4.16 12.81
N ARG A 64 7.32 4.67 12.42
CA ARG A 64 6.29 3.95 11.68
C ARG A 64 6.00 4.70 10.39
N LEU A 65 6.25 4.07 9.25
CA LEU A 65 5.93 4.59 7.93
C LEU A 65 4.73 3.81 7.37
N GLN A 66 3.68 4.54 7.00
CA GLN A 66 2.50 4.03 6.30
C GLN A 66 2.43 4.68 4.92
N VAL A 67 2.19 3.88 3.89
CA VAL A 67 2.06 4.38 2.52
C VAL A 67 0.92 3.64 1.82
N THR A 68 0.01 4.39 1.21
CA THR A 68 -0.97 3.90 0.24
C THR A 68 -0.62 4.49 -1.12
N VAL A 69 -0.64 3.65 -2.15
CA VAL A 69 -0.50 4.07 -3.54
C VAL A 69 -1.76 3.64 -4.27
N THR A 70 -2.38 4.55 -4.99
CA THR A 70 -3.52 4.28 -5.88
C THR A 70 -3.18 4.76 -7.29
N SER A 71 -3.54 4.00 -8.32
CA SER A 71 -3.39 4.43 -9.73
C SER A 71 -4.74 4.84 -10.31
N PRO A 72 -5.14 6.12 -10.25
CA PRO A 72 -6.43 6.58 -10.78
C PRO A 72 -6.50 6.49 -12.31
N GLU A 73 -5.37 6.68 -12.99
CA GLU A 73 -5.22 6.60 -14.45
C GLU A 73 -3.80 6.17 -14.83
N GLU A 74 -3.60 5.77 -16.09
CA GLU A 74 -2.31 5.21 -16.55
C GLU A 74 -1.18 6.25 -16.41
N GLY A 75 -0.15 5.90 -15.64
CA GLY A 75 1.04 6.73 -15.46
C GLY A 75 0.95 7.78 -14.34
N GLU A 76 -0.21 7.91 -13.70
CA GLU A 76 -0.42 8.76 -12.52
C GLU A 76 -0.61 7.92 -11.26
N LEU A 77 -0.13 8.44 -10.13
CA LEU A 77 -0.19 7.81 -8.83
C LEU A 77 -0.66 8.80 -7.77
N ASP A 78 -1.72 8.46 -7.06
CA ASP A 78 -2.11 9.09 -5.81
C ASP A 78 -1.35 8.42 -4.67
N VAL A 79 -0.45 9.16 -4.04
CA VAL A 79 0.41 8.65 -2.96
C VAL A 79 0.04 9.35 -1.66
N ALA A 80 -0.50 8.57 -0.73
CA ALA A 80 -0.74 9.00 0.65
C ALA A 80 0.31 8.36 1.56
N ALA A 81 1.06 9.18 2.29
CA ALA A 81 2.11 8.72 3.19
C ALA A 81 2.03 9.41 4.55
N LYS A 82 2.38 8.65 5.59
CA LYS A 82 2.52 9.16 6.96
C LYS A 82 3.74 8.52 7.60
N VAL A 83 4.59 9.33 8.22
CA VAL A 83 5.66 8.83 9.09
C VAL A 83 5.49 9.42 10.48
N ASP A 84 5.43 8.53 11.46
CA ASP A 84 5.42 8.85 12.88
C ASP A 84 6.77 8.47 13.48
N THR A 85 7.39 9.40 14.22
CA THR A 85 8.64 9.19 14.96
C THR A 85 8.43 9.61 16.41
N HIS A 86 9.39 9.34 17.29
CA HIS A 86 9.38 9.87 18.66
C HIS A 86 9.51 11.41 18.72
N LYS A 87 10.00 12.05 17.64
CA LYS A 87 10.21 13.51 17.57
C LYS A 87 9.07 14.28 16.91
N GLY A 88 8.13 13.57 16.29
CA GLY A 88 7.03 14.19 15.55
C GLY A 88 6.45 13.30 14.47
N SER A 89 5.47 13.85 13.75
CA SER A 89 4.75 13.16 12.68
C SER A 89 4.66 14.06 11.45
N VAL A 90 4.72 13.47 10.26
CA VAL A 90 4.42 14.15 9.01
C VAL A 90 3.56 13.26 8.12
N SER A 91 2.61 13.88 7.42
CA SER A 91 1.73 13.21 6.46
C SER A 91 1.56 14.02 5.19
N THR A 92 1.40 13.36 4.05
CA THR A 92 1.09 13.96 2.75
C THR A 92 0.15 13.08 1.95
N SER A 93 -0.59 13.73 1.05
CA SER A 93 -1.32 13.10 -0.04
C SER A 93 -1.07 13.93 -1.28
N VAL A 94 -0.52 13.34 -2.33
CA VAL A 94 -0.24 14.05 -3.58
C VAL A 94 -0.32 13.11 -4.77
N THR A 95 -0.74 13.68 -5.89
CA THR A 95 -0.72 13.02 -7.19
C THR A 95 0.63 13.26 -7.86
N THR A 96 1.31 12.21 -8.29
CA THR A 96 2.62 12.27 -8.95
C THR A 96 2.68 11.31 -10.13
N GLY A 97 3.69 11.47 -10.98
CA GLY A 97 4.01 10.48 -12.01
C GLY A 97 4.90 9.37 -11.46
N ILE A 98 4.85 8.19 -12.10
CA ILE A 98 5.76 7.07 -11.81
C ILE A 98 7.23 7.53 -11.86
N GLY A 99 8.02 7.10 -10.87
CA GLY A 99 9.46 7.37 -10.76
C GLY A 99 9.81 8.81 -10.35
N LYS A 100 8.84 9.70 -10.20
CA LYS A 100 9.10 11.07 -9.74
C LYS A 100 9.21 11.11 -8.22
N ALA A 101 10.31 11.67 -7.74
CA ALA A 101 10.52 11.87 -6.32
C ALA A 101 9.62 13.00 -5.78
N MET A 102 8.97 12.73 -4.66
CA MET A 102 8.21 13.70 -3.88
C MET A 102 8.97 13.96 -2.59
N ALA A 103 8.99 15.21 -2.13
CA ALA A 103 9.64 15.59 -0.88
C ALA A 103 8.71 16.45 -0.04
N LEU A 104 8.74 16.23 1.26
CA LEU A 104 7.94 16.93 2.25
C LEU A 104 8.74 17.08 3.52
N SER A 105 8.57 18.20 4.22
CA SER A 105 9.20 18.44 5.51
C SER A 105 8.25 19.18 6.44
N THR A 106 8.29 18.84 7.73
CA THR A 106 7.63 19.58 8.81
C THR A 106 8.62 19.75 9.96
N GLY A 107 8.95 21.00 10.28
CA GLY A 107 10.07 21.29 11.18
C GLY A 107 11.35 20.62 10.69
N GLU A 108 11.96 19.81 11.56
CA GLU A 108 13.20 19.07 11.26
C GLU A 108 12.95 17.70 10.61
N LEU A 109 11.72 17.21 10.58
CA LEU A 109 11.38 15.90 10.01
C LEU A 109 11.13 16.03 8.51
N GLY A 110 11.92 15.32 7.70
CA GLY A 110 11.79 15.24 6.25
C GLY A 110 11.40 13.84 5.78
N LEU A 111 10.63 13.77 4.71
CA LEU A 111 10.24 12.55 4.02
C LEU A 111 10.36 12.77 2.52
N ARG A 112 11.20 11.97 1.86
CA ARG A 112 11.27 11.89 0.39
C ARG A 112 10.82 10.51 -0.06
N ILE A 113 9.91 10.43 -1.01
CA ILE A 113 9.34 9.17 -1.51
C ILE A 113 9.51 9.10 -3.02
N THR A 114 9.85 7.91 -3.52
CA THR A 114 9.80 7.56 -4.94
C THR A 114 9.01 6.26 -5.09
N VAL A 115 8.13 6.21 -6.09
CA VAL A 115 7.27 5.05 -6.34
C VAL A 115 7.50 4.54 -7.76
N GLU A 116 7.72 3.24 -7.89
CA GLU A 116 7.96 2.53 -9.15
C GLU A 116 7.09 1.26 -9.20
N PRO A 117 6.76 0.70 -10.39
CA PRO A 117 6.18 -0.64 -10.48
C PRO A 117 7.08 -1.69 -9.82
N ALA A 118 6.50 -2.63 -9.08
CA ALA A 118 7.24 -3.71 -8.40
C ALA A 118 7.48 -4.96 -9.27
N GLY A 119 6.96 -4.97 -10.50
CA GLY A 119 7.15 -6.04 -11.48
C GLY A 119 7.39 -5.45 -12.87
N SER A 120 8.49 -5.88 -13.49
CA SER A 120 8.79 -5.72 -14.92
C SER A 120 9.23 -7.07 -15.45
#